data_AF-A0A5P2XIV1-F1
#
_entry.id   AF-A0A5P2XIV1-F1
#
_cell.length_a   1.000
_cell.length_b   1.000
_cell.length_c   1.000
_cell.angle_alpha   90.00
_cell.angle_beta   90.00
_cell.angle_gamma   90.00
#
_symmetry.space_group_name_H-M   'P 1'
#
loop_
_entity.id
_entity.type
_entity.pdbx_description
1 polymer ?
#
loop_
_entity_poly.entity_id
_entity_poly.type
_entity_poly.pdbx_seq_one_letter_code
_entity_poly.pdbx_strand_id
1 'polypeptide(L)' 'MGRQPFGVFFHLDGVPNAVGLAEITAMPSSMELPALGATVAGEVIWHADHNCQVMVRLDEWRVSG' A
#
# COMPACT_ATOMS: atom_id res chain seq x y z
N MET A 1 -12.08 -16.73 10.28
CA MET A 1 -12.28 -16.48 8.84
C MET A 1 -13.03 -15.17 8.69
N GLY A 2 -12.32 -14.05 8.53
CA GLY A 2 -12.91 -12.73 8.33
C GLY A 2 -12.44 -12.18 6.99
N ARG A 3 -13.30 -11.45 6.27
CA ARG A 3 -12.88 -10.70 5.09
C ARG A 3 -12.08 -9.49 5.59
N GLN A 4 -10.75 -9.57 5.51
CA GLN A 4 -9.91 -8.39 5.71
C GLN A 4 -10.16 -7.48 4.51
N PRO A 5 -10.55 -6.21 4.72
CA PRO A 5 -10.70 -5.28 3.61
C PRO A 5 -9.32 -5.19 2.93
N PHE A 6 -9.25 -5.60 1.66
CA PHE A 6 -8.00 -5.69 0.93
C PHE A 6 -7.46 -4.28 0.72
N GLY A 7 -6.15 -4.11 0.96
CA GLY A 7 -5.45 -2.89 0.64
C GLY A 7 -5.40 -2.61 -0.87
N VAL A 8 -4.67 -1.55 -1.24
CA VAL A 8 -4.40 -1.25 -2.65
C VAL A 8 -3.09 -1.90 -3.06
N PHE A 9 -3.10 -2.54 -4.22
CA PHE A 9 -1.90 -3.07 -4.86
C PHE A 9 -1.34 -2.07 -5.87
N PHE A 10 -0.01 -1.94 -5.93
CA PHE A 10 0.68 -1.09 -6.90
C PHE A 10 2.03 -1.69 -7.28
N HIS A 11 2.57 -1.27 -8.42
CA HIS A 11 3.93 -1.64 -8.81
C HIS A 11 4.92 -0.66 -8.18
N LEU A 12 6.10 -1.15 -7.81
CA LEU A 12 7.18 -0.29 -7.35
C LEU A 12 7.98 0.21 -8.54
N ASP A 13 8.21 1.53 -8.58
CA ASP A 13 9.05 2.13 -9.61
C ASP A 13 10.48 1.58 -9.51
N GLY A 14 11.07 1.26 -10.67
CA GLY A 14 12.39 0.65 -10.77
C GLY A 14 12.49 -0.83 -10.33
N VAL A 15 11.40 -1.47 -9.84
CA VAL A 15 11.42 -2.87 -9.39
C VAL A 15 10.30 -3.68 -10.08
N PRO A 16 10.54 -4.20 -11.30
CA PRO A 16 9.48 -4.73 -12.17
C PRO A 16 8.75 -5.98 -11.65
N ASN A 17 9.33 -6.71 -10.69
CA ASN A 17 8.75 -7.94 -10.13
C ASN A 17 8.15 -7.75 -8.72
N ALA A 18 8.27 -6.56 -8.15
CA ALA A 18 7.75 -6.30 -6.81
C ALA A 18 6.35 -5.73 -6.87
N VAL A 19 5.46 -6.29 -6.06
CA VAL A 19 4.11 -5.79 -5.88
C VAL A 19 3.99 -5.20 -4.48
N GLY A 20 3.63 -3.92 -4.40
CA GLY A 20 3.35 -3.24 -3.15
C GLY A 20 1.91 -3.46 -2.70
N LEU A 21 1.70 -3.51 -1.39
CA LEU A 21 0.41 -3.51 -0.72
C LEU A 21 0.36 -2.39 0.31
N ALA A 22 -0.62 -1.51 0.20
CA ALA A 22 -0.97 -0.55 1.24
C ALA A 22 -2.28 -0.97 1.91
N GLU A 23 -2.22 -1.41 3.17
CA GLU A 23 -3.39 -1.92 3.88
C GLU A 23 -4.40 -0.82 4.21
N ILE A 24 -5.67 -1.02 3.87
CA ILE A 24 -6.73 -0.05 4.16
C ILE A 24 -6.96 0.18 5.66
N THR A 25 -6.50 -0.72 6.52
CA THR A 25 -6.45 -0.52 7.98
C THR A 25 -5.50 0.61 8.40
N ALA A 26 -4.51 0.93 7.57
CA ALA A 26 -3.62 2.07 7.75
C ALA A 26 -4.15 3.37 7.13
N MET A 27 -5.26 3.31 6.36
CA MET A 27 -5.87 4.47 5.71
C MET A 27 -6.71 5.27 6.72
N PRO A 28 -6.52 6.61 6.82
CA PRO A 28 -7.40 7.47 7.59
C PRO A 28 -8.85 7.40 7.08
N SER A 29 -9.84 7.42 7.98
CA SER A 29 -11.26 7.28 7.62
C SER A 29 -11.81 8.42 6.74
N SER A 30 -11.10 9.54 6.65
CA SER A 30 -11.46 10.70 5.85
C SER A 30 -10.85 10.71 4.45
N MET A 31 -10.07 9.68 4.09
CA MET A 31 -9.35 9.62 2.82
C MET A 31 -9.99 8.60 1.87
N GLU A 32 -9.89 8.89 0.57
CA GLU A 32 -10.30 7.97 -0.49
C GLU A 32 -9.12 7.11 -0.96
N LEU A 33 -9.42 5.95 -1.54
CA LEU A 33 -8.40 5.11 -2.16
C LEU A 33 -7.80 5.84 -3.39
N PRO A 34 -6.49 5.70 -3.65
CA PRO A 34 -5.88 6.18 -4.88
C PRO A 34 -6.63 5.66 -6.11
N ALA A 35 -6.88 6.54 -7.08
CA ALA A 35 -7.47 6.15 -8.35
C ALA A 35 -6.57 5.15 -9.10
N LEU A 36 -7.16 4.28 -9.92
CA LEU A 36 -6.38 3.39 -10.78
C LEU A 36 -5.47 4.20 -11.71
N GLY A 37 -4.18 3.88 -11.72
CA GLY A 37 -3.16 4.59 -12.49
C GLY A 37 -2.60 5.85 -11.81
N ALA A 38 -3.07 6.21 -10.61
CA ALA A 38 -2.44 7.24 -9.81
C ALA A 38 -1.05 6.79 -9.31
N THR A 39 -0.13 7.75 -9.20
CA THR A 39 1.18 7.53 -8.59
C THR A 39 1.12 7.93 -7.12
N VAL A 40 1.65 7.10 -6.23
CA VAL A 40 1.69 7.33 -4.79
C VAL A 40 3.10 7.17 -4.25
N ALA A 41 3.42 7.85 -3.15
CA ALA A 41 4.68 7.72 -2.43
C ALA A 41 4.45 7.08 -1.05
N GLY A 42 5.46 6.36 -0.56
CA GLY A 42 5.38 5.72 0.74
C GLY A 42 6.64 4.94 1.12
N GLU A 43 6.65 4.44 2.34
CA GLU A 43 7.76 3.72 2.94
C GLU A 43 7.47 2.21 2.97
N VAL A 44 8.41 1.40 2.50
CA VAL A 44 8.35 -0.07 2.65
C VAL A 44 8.57 -0.42 4.12
N ILE A 45 7.55 -1.01 4.75
CA ILE A 45 7.57 -1.37 6.18
C ILE A 45 7.74 -2.87 6.41
N TRP A 46 7.53 -3.70 5.38
CA TRP A 46 7.70 -5.15 5.46
C TRP A 46 7.82 -5.80 4.07
N HIS A 47 8.38 -7.01 3.99
CA HIS A 47 8.48 -7.80 2.76
C HIS A 47 8.14 -9.27 3.00
N ALA A 48 7.41 -9.87 2.06
CA ALA A 48 7.14 -11.30 1.95
C ALA A 48 7.94 -11.90 0.79
N ASP A 49 8.99 -12.65 1.12
CA ASP A 49 9.88 -13.22 0.11
C ASP A 49 9.20 -14.32 -0.73
N HIS A 50 8.17 -14.97 -0.19
CA HIS A 50 7.49 -16.10 -0.85
C HIS A 50 6.58 -15.69 -2.02
N ASN A 51 6.18 -14.43 -2.11
CA ASN A 51 5.29 -13.92 -3.15
C ASN A 51 5.75 -12.57 -3.75
N CYS A 52 7.00 -12.16 -3.49
CA CYS A 52 7.56 -10.88 -3.93
C CYS A 52 6.70 -9.66 -3.57
N GLN A 53 5.96 -9.74 -2.46
CA GLN A 53 5.10 -8.67 -1.99
C GLN A 53 5.82 -7.81 -0.97
N VAL A 54 5.64 -6.51 -1.06
CA VAL A 54 6.11 -5.57 -0.04
C VAL A 54 4.93 -4.81 0.55
N MET A 55 4.93 -4.65 1.86
CA MET A 55 3.94 -3.82 2.53
C MET A 55 4.48 -2.39 2.62
N VAL A 56 3.66 -1.43 2.23
CA VAL A 56 4.03 -0.02 2.17
C VAL A 56 3.05 0.80 2.96
N ARG A 57 3.58 1.76 3.71
CA ARG A 57 2.81 2.82 4.33
C ARG A 57 2.84 4.04 3.43
N LEU A 58 1.69 4.45 2.90
CA LEU A 58 1.61 5.64 2.06
C LEU A 58 1.85 6.89 2.90
N ASP A 59 2.58 7.86 2.33
CA ASP A 59 2.89 9.12 3.03
C ASP A 59 1.63 9.95 3.26
N GLU A 60 0.69 9.93 2.33
CA GLU A 60 -0.63 10.59 2.45
C GLU A 60 -1.47 10.01 3.60
N TRP A 61 -1.19 8.77 4.02
CA TRP A 61 -1.86 8.10 5.14
C TRP A 61 -1.16 8.35 6.48
N ARG A 62 -0.02 9.05 6.49
CA ARG A 62 0.53 9.60 7.72
C ARG A 62 -0.38 10.75 8.14
N VAL A 63 -1.23 10.47 9.12
CA VAL A 63 -2.00 11.50 9.83
C VAL A 63 -1.02 12.60 10.24
N SER A 64 -1.11 13.77 9.62
CA SER A 64 -0.60 14.99 10.25
C SER A 64 -1.51 15.22 11.45
N GLY A 65 -0.95 15.10 12.65
CA GLY A 65 -1.64 15.44 13.89
C GLY A 65 -2.11 16.88 13.89
#